data_AF-A0A957CFR9-F1
#
_entry.id   AF-A0A957CFR9-F1
#
_cell.length_a   1.000
_cell.length_b   1.000
_cell.length_c   1.000
_cell.angle_alpha   90.00
_cell.angle_beta   90.00
_cell.angle_gamma   90.00
#
_symmetry.space_group_name_H-M   'P 1'
#
loop_
_entity.id
_entity.type
_entity.pdbx_description
1 polymer ?
#
loop_
_entity_poly.entity_id
_entity_poly.type
_entity_poly.pdbx_seq_one_letter_code
_entity_poly.pdbx_strand_id
1 'polypeptide(L)'
;MTANDQQPISMELLEILRCPVAVQSTEYGDDPGKLELVHNTWLVCHDTNMKYPIRDGIPVMLIEEGEKWRNTPVENLPVPPPAS
;
A
#
# COMPACT_ATOMS: atom_id res chain seq x y z
N MET A 1 0.46 -2.64 27.27
CA MET A 1 -0.52 -2.27 26.23
C MET A 1 0.19 -1.32 25.29
N THR A 2 0.91 -1.83 24.30
CA THR A 2 1.49 -1.00 23.23
C THR A 2 0.42 -0.81 22.16
N ALA A 3 0.36 0.38 21.57
CA ALA A 3 -0.73 0.90 20.75
C ALA A 3 -0.88 0.24 19.35
N ASN A 4 -0.58 -1.05 19.21
CA ASN A 4 -0.36 -1.72 17.92
C ASN A 4 -1.47 -2.73 17.53
N ASP A 5 -2.55 -2.85 18.30
CA ASP A 5 -3.58 -3.90 18.16
C ASP A 5 -4.81 -3.49 17.29
N GLN A 6 -4.72 -2.40 16.54
CA GLN A 6 -5.86 -1.86 15.75
C GLN A 6 -5.54 -1.63 14.26
N GLN A 7 -4.31 -1.93 13.81
CA GLN A 7 -3.90 -1.80 12.41
C GLN A 7 -3.72 -3.19 11.78
N PRO A 8 -4.13 -3.40 10.51
CA PRO A 8 -4.04 -4.71 9.86
C PRO A 8 -2.59 -5.13 9.56
N ILE A 9 -1.63 -4.21 9.71
CA ILE A 9 -0.20 -4.41 9.48
C ILE A 9 0.55 -3.66 10.58
N SER A 10 1.61 -4.27 11.11
CA SER A 10 2.47 -3.63 12.12
C SER A 10 3.34 -2.52 11.51
N MET A 11 3.69 -1.52 12.30
CA MET A 11 4.59 -0.44 11.86
C MET A 11 5.95 -0.96 11.38
N GLU A 12 6.53 -1.92 12.09
CA GLU A 12 7.82 -2.55 11.71
C GLU A 12 7.74 -3.22 10.32
N LEU A 13 6.62 -3.87 10.01
CA LEU A 13 6.40 -4.48 8.70
C LEU A 13 6.22 -3.40 7.61
N LEU A 14 5.52 -2.31 7.92
CA LEU A 14 5.32 -1.18 7.00
C LEU A 14 6.65 -0.50 6.65
N GLU A 15 7.57 -0.38 7.62
CA GLU A 15 8.89 0.22 7.44
C GLU A 15 9.78 -0.54 6.45
N ILE A 16 9.61 -1.87 6.33
CA ILE A 16 10.40 -2.72 5.41
C ILE A 16 9.68 -3.00 4.09
N LEU A 17 8.35 -2.91 4.04
CA LEU A 17 7.57 -3.16 2.84
C LEU A 17 7.83 -2.09 1.78
N ARG A 18 7.99 -2.52 0.53
CA ARG A 18 8.15 -1.63 -0.62
C ARG A 18 7.22 -1.99 -1.77
N CYS A 19 6.84 -0.98 -2.54
CA CYS A 19 6.08 -1.13 -3.78
C CYS A 19 6.87 -2.00 -4.78
N PRO A 20 6.28 -3.09 -5.31
CA PRO A 20 6.97 -4.01 -6.21
C PRO A 20 7.38 -3.36 -7.53
N VAL A 21 6.73 -2.27 -7.94
CA VAL A 21 7.04 -1.54 -9.17
C VAL A 21 8.19 -0.55 -8.95
N ALA A 22 8.16 0.20 -7.85
CA ALA A 22 9.15 1.24 -7.59
C ALA A 22 10.55 0.66 -7.38
N VAL A 23 10.67 -0.48 -6.70
CA VAL A 23 11.96 -1.15 -6.44
C VAL A 23 12.63 -1.71 -7.71
N GLN A 24 11.90 -1.82 -8.82
CA GLN A 24 12.45 -2.26 -10.10
C GLN A 24 13.02 -1.10 -10.94
N SER A 25 12.75 0.15 -10.53
CA SER A 25 13.20 1.35 -11.24
C SER A 25 14.36 2.02 -10.51
N THR A 26 15.28 2.61 -11.27
CA THR A 26 16.38 3.43 -10.74
C THR A 26 16.02 4.91 -10.65
N GLU A 27 14.77 5.28 -10.94
CA GLU A 27 14.33 6.69 -11.02
C GLU A 27 13.99 7.31 -9.66
N TYR A 28 13.75 6.50 -8.62
CA TYR A 28 13.15 6.93 -7.35
C TYR A 28 14.15 7.07 -6.18
N GLY A 29 15.45 7.00 -6.45
CA GLY A 29 16.52 7.21 -5.46
C GLY A 29 16.91 5.96 -4.65
N ASP A 30 17.57 6.17 -3.50
CA ASP A 30 18.24 5.11 -2.73
C ASP A 30 17.30 4.21 -1.91
N ASP A 31 16.09 4.67 -1.59
CA ASP A 31 15.09 3.91 -0.82
C ASP A 31 13.68 4.07 -1.42
N PRO A 32 13.45 3.48 -2.61
CA PRO A 32 12.25 3.70 -3.40
C PRO A 32 11.10 2.79 -2.96
N GLY A 33 9.88 3.25 -3.16
CA GLY A 33 8.67 2.45 -3.02
C GLY A 33 8.10 2.41 -1.61
N LYS A 34 8.36 3.42 -0.77
CA LYS A 34 7.76 3.52 0.57
C LYS A 34 6.23 3.49 0.47
N LEU A 35 5.62 2.73 1.37
CA LEU A 35 4.17 2.57 1.44
C LEU A 35 3.60 3.33 2.62
N GLU A 36 2.48 4.00 2.39
CA GLU A 36 1.67 4.63 3.44
C GLU A 36 0.39 3.82 3.65
N LEU A 37 0.07 3.52 4.90
CA LEU A 37 -1.20 2.91 5.25
C LEU A 37 -2.30 3.97 5.30
N VAL A 38 -3.27 3.87 4.41
CA VAL A 38 -4.41 4.79 4.31
C VAL A 38 -5.72 4.04 4.57
N HIS A 39 -6.66 4.69 5.25
CA HIS A 39 -7.99 4.15 5.62
C HIS A 39 -7.94 2.79 6.34
N ASN A 40 -6.81 2.47 6.96
CA ASN A 40 -6.52 1.19 7.59
C ASN A 40 -6.77 -0.04 6.68
N THR A 41 -6.78 0.15 5.35
CA THR A 41 -7.19 -0.89 4.37
C THR A 41 -6.46 -0.77 3.03
N TRP A 42 -5.60 0.24 2.85
CA TRP A 42 -4.86 0.48 1.61
C TRP A 42 -3.39 0.80 1.90
N LEU A 43 -2.50 0.30 1.06
CA LEU A 43 -1.11 0.72 1.00
C LEU A 43 -0.88 1.56 -0.25
N VAL A 44 -0.49 2.82 -0.07
CA VAL A 44 -0.28 3.77 -1.16
C VAL A 44 1.21 4.00 -1.37
N CYS A 45 1.65 3.90 -2.62
CA CYS A 45 3.00 4.26 -3.04
C CYS A 45 2.99 5.64 -3.69
N HIS A 46 3.75 6.60 -3.16
CA HIS A 46 3.82 7.96 -3.71
C HIS A 46 4.71 8.05 -4.96
N ASP A 47 5.70 7.16 -5.10
CA ASP A 47 6.59 7.13 -6.27
C ASP A 47 5.84 6.72 -7.55
N THR A 48 4.94 5.74 -7.43
CA THR A 48 4.23 5.16 -8.59
C THR A 48 2.74 5.50 -8.60
N ASN A 49 2.20 6.12 -7.56
CA ASN A 49 0.76 6.29 -7.33
C ASN A 49 -0.05 4.99 -7.23
N MET A 50 0.61 3.82 -7.18
CA MET A 50 -0.04 2.51 -7.04
C MET A 50 -0.69 2.38 -5.66
N LYS A 51 -1.85 1.71 -5.60
CA LYS A 51 -2.60 1.56 -4.35
C LYS A 51 -3.02 0.10 -4.18
N TYR A 52 -2.47 -0.55 -3.18
CA TYR A 52 -2.64 -1.98 -2.93
C TYR A 52 -3.65 -2.18 -1.79
N PRO A 53 -4.74 -2.93 -2.01
CA PRO A 53 -5.71 -3.19 -0.97
C PRO A 53 -5.16 -4.19 0.05
N ILE A 54 -5.59 -4.04 1.30
CA ILE A 54 -5.40 -5.04 2.36
C ILE A 54 -6.73 -5.78 2.50
N ARG A 55 -6.71 -7.08 2.23
CA ARG A 55 -7.89 -7.95 2.29
C ARG A 55 -7.64 -9.02 3.35
N ASP A 56 -8.57 -9.18 4.29
CA ASP A 56 -8.46 -10.16 5.38
C ASP A 56 -7.13 -10.04 6.18
N GLY A 57 -6.62 -8.82 6.34
CA GLY A 57 -5.33 -8.54 6.99
C GLY A 57 -4.09 -8.85 6.14
N ILE A 58 -4.26 -9.24 4.88
CA ILE A 58 -3.18 -9.57 3.95
C ILE A 58 -3.05 -8.46 2.89
N PRO A 59 -1.88 -7.79 2.80
CA PRO A 59 -1.60 -6.87 1.70
C PRO A 59 -1.55 -7.57 0.34
N VAL A 60 -2.39 -7.15 -0.59
CA VAL A 60 -2.43 -7.70 -1.95
C VAL A 60 -1.44 -6.95 -2.84
N MET A 61 -0.17 -7.33 -2.76
CA MET A 61 0.97 -6.69 -3.43
C MET A 61 1.14 -7.12 -4.90
N LEU A 62 0.03 -7.33 -5.62
CA LEU A 62 0.04 -7.65 -7.05
C LEU A 62 0.04 -6.36 -7.87
N ILE A 63 0.89 -6.30 -8.91
CA ILE A 63 1.01 -5.12 -9.78
C ILE A 63 -0.34 -4.76 -10.42
N GLU A 64 -1.06 -5.76 -10.93
CA GLU A 64 -2.37 -5.58 -11.57
C GLU A 64 -3.41 -5.00 -10.61
N GLU A 65 -3.37 -5.41 -9.33
CA GLU A 65 -4.28 -4.87 -8.32
C GLU A 65 -3.94 -3.43 -7.98
N GLY A 66 -2.65 -3.09 -7.85
CA GLY A 66 -2.19 -1.72 -7.65
C GLY A 66 -2.58 -0.78 -8.80
N GLU A 67 -2.49 -1.28 -10.04
CA GLU A 67 -2.76 -0.51 -11.26
C GLU A 67 -4.21 -0.05 -11.35
N LYS A 68 -5.17 -0.90 -10.96
CA LYS A 68 -6.61 -0.60 -10.96
C LYS A 68 -6.95 0.71 -10.24
N TRP A 69 -6.17 1.05 -9.22
CA TRP A 69 -6.41 2.20 -8.33
C TRP A 69 -5.41 3.34 -8.53
N ARG A 70 -4.46 3.22 -9.47
CA ARG A 70 -3.40 4.22 -9.70
C ARG A 70 -3.95 5.63 -9.87
N ASN A 71 -5.02 5.77 -10.65
CA ASN A 71 -5.63 7.06 -10.96
C ASN A 71 -6.80 7.43 -10.03
N THR A 72 -7.16 6.58 -9.07
CA THR A 72 -8.21 6.89 -8.09
C THR A 72 -7.61 7.78 -7.01
N PRO A 73 -8.18 8.97 -6.72
CA PRO A 73 -7.74 9.80 -5.60
C PRO A 73 -7.88 9.04 -4.27
N VAL A 74 -7.00 9.30 -3.31
CA VAL A 74 -6.94 8.57 -2.04
C VAL A 74 -8.24 8.73 -1.24
N GLU A 75 -8.85 9.92 -1.30
CA GLU A 75 -10.14 10.24 -0.69
C GLU A 75 -11.33 9.45 -1.27
N ASN A 76 -11.18 8.91 -2.49
CA ASN A 76 -12.23 8.17 -3.21
C ASN A 76 -12.02 6.66 -3.16
N LEU A 77 -11.02 6.17 -2.42
CA LEU A 77 -10.80 4.74 -2.26
C LEU A 77 -11.95 4.11 -1.45
N PRO A 78 -12.53 2.99 -1.90
CA PRO A 78 -13.60 2.32 -1.18
C PRO A 78 -13.07 1.67 0.11
N VAL A 79 -13.92 1.70 1.15
CA VAL A 79 -13.67 1.07 2.44
C VAL A 79 -14.90 0.22 2.81
N PRO A 80 -14.81 -1.13 2.87
CA PRO A 80 -13.61 -1.92 2.59
C PRO A 80 -13.27 -1.96 1.09
N PRO A 81 -12.01 -2.31 0.73
CA PRO A 81 -11.64 -2.56 -0.65
C PRO A 81 -12.53 -3.65 -1.27
N PRO A 82 -12.93 -3.53 -2.55
CA PRO A 82 -13.74 -4.54 -3.20
C PRO A 82 -12.95 -5.85 -3.35
N ALA A 83 -13.67 -6.97 -3.24
CA ALA A 83 -13.19 -8.25 -3.72
C ALA A 83 -13.02 -8.16 -5.25
N SER A 84 -11.88 -8.64 -5.75
CA SER A 84 -11.43 -8.53 -7.14
C SER A 84 -12.46 -8.94 -8.19
#